data_AF-A0A5J9VXW7-F1
#
_entry.id   AF-A0A5J9VXW7-F1
#
_cell.length_a   1.000
_cell.length_b   1.000
_cell.length_c   1.000
_cell.angle_alpha   90.00
_cell.angle_beta   90.00
_cell.angle_gamma   90.00
#
_symmetry.space_group_name_H-M   'P 1'
#
loop_
_entity.id
_entity.type
_entity.pdbx_description
1 polymer ?
#
loop_
_entity_poly.entity_id
_entity_poly.type
_entity_poly.pdbx_seq_one_letter_code
_entity_poly.pdbx_strand_id
1 'polypeptide(L)'
;MASPDGFPWTTVARHYSSKTGAWNASAHLGIDSRVMKPSALVVGNDIYFQVSLNEVVILRYHIETNCLSAIHPPRTHVNIGDFGLLSMGDGLLGLAGIMGSRICMWSMKVNPEGIAGWVRRRDIEIVTGIPSIPCSKARVIASEDGMGIIFVVTYVGLFMVDLKSGRKRKVDDDGNYFSISPFMSFYTPGQAN
;
A
#
# COMPACT_ATOMS: atom_id res chain seq x y z
N MET A 1 -26.89 2.24 -6.78
CA MET A 1 -27.11 2.35 -8.24
C MET A 1 -26.82 0.99 -8.85
N ALA A 2 -27.79 0.39 -9.55
CA ALA A 2 -27.57 -0.88 -10.26
C ALA A 2 -26.79 -0.63 -11.56
N SER A 3 -26.00 -1.62 -12.00
CA SER A 3 -25.27 -1.58 -13.27
C SER A 3 -26.25 -1.50 -14.44
N PRO A 4 -25.94 -0.72 -15.50
CA PRO A 4 -26.79 -0.60 -16.69
C PRO A 4 -27.04 -1.94 -17.41
N ASP A 5 -26.21 -2.96 -17.17
CA ASP A 5 -26.27 -4.24 -17.87
C ASP A 5 -26.88 -5.39 -17.01
N GLY A 6 -27.40 -5.09 -15.82
CA GLY A 6 -27.96 -6.09 -14.91
C GLY A 6 -26.93 -7.02 -14.25
N PHE A 7 -25.64 -6.89 -14.58
CA PHE A 7 -24.56 -7.58 -13.87
C PHE A 7 -24.21 -6.85 -12.57
N PRO A 8 -24.03 -7.57 -11.44
CA PRO A 8 -23.51 -6.94 -10.23
C PRO A 8 -22.14 -6.34 -10.55
N TRP A 9 -21.90 -5.12 -10.06
CA TRP A 9 -20.57 -4.51 -10.11
C TRP A 9 -19.54 -5.50 -9.55
N THR A 10 -18.51 -5.80 -10.34
CA THR A 10 -17.53 -6.83 -10.02
C THR A 10 -16.13 -6.30 -10.26
N THR A 11 -15.25 -6.60 -9.32
CA THR A 11 -13.82 -6.35 -9.46
C THR A 11 -13.22 -7.47 -10.30
N VAL A 12 -12.53 -7.10 -11.37
CA VAL A 12 -11.87 -8.03 -12.27
C VAL A 12 -10.38 -7.76 -12.34
N ALA A 13 -9.59 -8.83 -12.46
CA ALA A 13 -8.16 -8.74 -12.71
C ALA A 13 -7.79 -9.61 -13.90
N ARG A 14 -6.85 -9.10 -14.69
CA ARG A 14 -6.22 -9.78 -15.82
C ARG A 14 -4.75 -9.38 -15.82
N HIS A 15 -3.88 -10.28 -16.24
CA HIS A 15 -2.48 -9.97 -16.52
C HIS A 15 -2.14 -10.30 -17.97
N TYR A 16 -1.23 -9.51 -18.53
CA TYR A 16 -0.68 -9.72 -19.85
C TYR A 16 0.64 -10.49 -19.74
N SER A 17 0.83 -11.49 -20.58
CA SER A 17 2.09 -12.23 -20.68
C SER A 17 2.81 -11.86 -21.98
N SER A 18 4.01 -11.28 -21.86
CA SER A 18 4.86 -10.98 -23.01
C SER A 18 5.35 -12.24 -23.72
N LYS A 19 5.45 -13.37 -23.01
CA LYS A 19 5.86 -14.67 -23.57
C LYS A 19 4.83 -15.24 -24.54
N THR A 20 3.54 -15.09 -24.23
CA THR A 20 2.45 -15.61 -25.06
C THR A 20 1.80 -14.53 -25.93
N GLY A 21 2.09 -13.25 -25.67
CA GLY A 21 1.50 -12.13 -26.39
C GLY A 21 0.00 -11.94 -26.11
N ALA A 22 -0.51 -12.44 -24.98
CA ALA A 22 -1.94 -12.51 -24.70
C ALA A 22 -2.28 -12.13 -23.26
N TRP A 23 -3.52 -11.66 -23.08
CA TRP A 23 -4.16 -11.51 -21.78
C TRP A 23 -4.70 -12.86 -21.29
N ASN A 24 -4.60 -13.12 -19.99
CA ASN A 24 -5.17 -14.31 -19.40
C ASN A 24 -6.70 -14.19 -19.19
N ALA A 25 -7.32 -15.29 -18.74
CA ALA A 25 -8.72 -15.29 -18.34
C ALA A 25 -8.96 -14.35 -17.15
N SER A 26 -10.17 -13.79 -17.04
CA SER A 26 -10.51 -12.87 -15.95
C SER A 26 -10.60 -13.62 -14.63
N ALA A 27 -9.94 -13.11 -13.60
CA ALA A 27 -10.28 -13.40 -12.23
C ALA A 27 -11.40 -12.47 -11.78
N HIS A 28 -12.35 -12.98 -11.01
CA HIS A 28 -13.51 -12.21 -10.55
C HIS A 28 -13.58 -12.21 -9.03
N LEU A 29 -13.94 -11.06 -8.48
CA LEU A 29 -14.41 -10.92 -7.12
C LEU A 29 -15.77 -10.24 -7.19
N GLY A 30 -16.80 -10.88 -6.63
CA GLY A 30 -18.21 -10.43 -6.66
C GLY A 30 -18.47 -9.21 -5.78
N ILE A 31 -17.58 -8.22 -5.86
CA ILE A 31 -17.51 -7.04 -5.03
C ILE A 31 -17.24 -5.84 -5.94
N ASP A 32 -17.99 -4.75 -5.77
CA ASP A 32 -17.74 -3.46 -6.41
C ASP A 32 -16.60 -2.72 -5.72
N SER A 33 -15.50 -2.45 -6.42
CA SER A 33 -14.36 -1.77 -5.82
C SER A 33 -13.76 -0.68 -6.68
N ARG A 34 -13.23 0.36 -6.02
CA ARG A 34 -12.46 1.42 -6.65
C ARG A 34 -11.04 1.39 -6.16
N VAL A 35 -10.06 1.27 -7.06
CA VAL A 35 -8.64 1.41 -6.72
C VAL A 35 -8.40 2.80 -6.13
N MET A 36 -7.84 2.86 -4.92
CA MET A 36 -7.59 4.11 -4.22
C MET A 36 -6.24 4.72 -4.55
N LYS A 37 -5.22 3.86 -4.66
CA LYS A 37 -3.84 4.27 -4.91
C LYS A 37 -3.34 3.56 -6.17
N PRO A 38 -2.72 4.29 -7.10
CA PRO A 38 -2.23 3.69 -8.35
C PRO A 38 -1.10 2.70 -8.10
N SER A 39 -0.35 2.83 -7.00
CA SER A 39 0.75 1.94 -6.66
C SER A 39 0.24 0.58 -6.18
N ALA A 40 0.63 -0.46 -6.90
CA ALA A 40 0.44 -1.86 -6.52
C ALA A 40 1.71 -2.40 -5.88
N LEU A 41 1.57 -3.21 -4.84
CA LEU A 41 2.69 -3.94 -4.24
C LEU A 41 2.79 -5.33 -4.87
N VAL A 42 4.00 -5.73 -5.26
CA VAL A 42 4.27 -7.09 -5.75
C VAL A 42 5.14 -7.84 -4.75
N VAL A 43 4.66 -9.00 -4.29
CA VAL A 43 5.42 -9.91 -3.41
C VAL A 43 5.29 -11.33 -3.95
N GLY A 44 6.39 -11.87 -4.48
CA GLY A 44 6.36 -13.15 -5.18
C GLY A 44 5.37 -13.13 -6.34
N ASN A 45 4.39 -14.04 -6.33
CA ASN A 45 3.34 -14.16 -7.34
C ASN A 45 2.05 -13.40 -7.00
N ASP A 46 2.07 -12.60 -5.93
CA ASP A 46 0.93 -11.83 -5.46
C ASP A 46 1.08 -10.34 -5.78
N ILE A 47 0.02 -9.76 -6.31
CA ILE A 47 -0.13 -8.31 -6.50
C ILE A 47 -1.20 -7.79 -5.53
N TYR A 48 -0.87 -6.74 -4.80
CA TYR A 48 -1.75 -6.15 -3.80
C TYR A 48 -2.13 -4.71 -4.17
N PHE A 49 -3.42 -4.42 -4.09
CA PHE A 49 -3.99 -3.11 -4.32
C PHE A 49 -4.78 -2.64 -3.12
N GLN A 50 -4.69 -1.35 -2.81
CA GLN A 50 -5.65 -0.73 -1.89
C GLN A 50 -6.90 -0.34 -2.66
N VAL A 51 -8.05 -0.89 -2.28
CA VAL A 51 -9.34 -0.61 -2.92
C VAL A 51 -10.35 -0.13 -1.90
N SER A 52 -11.23 0.77 -2.33
CA SER A 52 -12.38 1.26 -1.58
C SER A 52 -13.61 0.46 -1.98
N LEU A 53 -14.29 -0.09 -0.96
CA LEU A 53 -15.63 -0.66 -0.99
C LEU A 53 -16.57 0.21 -0.14
N ASN A 54 -17.47 -0.40 0.62
CA ASN A 54 -18.05 0.16 1.85
C ASN A 54 -16.97 0.48 2.90
N GLU A 55 -15.84 -0.23 2.87
CA GLU A 55 -14.65 -0.01 3.69
C GLU A 55 -13.39 -0.17 2.83
N VAL A 56 -12.23 0.21 3.37
CA VAL A 56 -10.94 0.04 2.67
C VAL A 56 -10.41 -1.37 2.92
N VAL A 57 -10.16 -2.09 1.84
CA VAL A 57 -9.57 -3.43 1.87
C VAL A 57 -8.34 -3.52 0.99
N ILE A 58 -7.56 -4.57 1.19
CA ILE A 58 -6.40 -4.91 0.37
C ILE A 58 -6.85 -6.03 -0.57
N LEU A 59 -6.96 -5.71 -1.85
CA LEU A 59 -7.22 -6.71 -2.89
C LEU A 59 -5.91 -7.45 -3.18
N ARG A 60 -5.94 -8.78 -3.12
CA ARG A 60 -4.83 -9.66 -3.51
C ARG A 60 -5.20 -10.35 -4.82
N TYR A 61 -4.34 -10.24 -5.81
CA TYR A 61 -4.38 -10.98 -7.05
C TYR A 61 -3.19 -11.95 -7.13
N HIS A 62 -3.47 -13.26 -7.12
CA HIS A 62 -2.46 -14.29 -7.29
C HIS A 62 -2.35 -14.68 -8.76
N ILE A 63 -1.19 -14.42 -9.36
CA ILE A 63 -0.99 -14.49 -10.82
C ILE A 63 -1.12 -15.92 -11.34
N GLU A 64 -0.46 -16.89 -10.70
CA GLU A 64 -0.38 -18.28 -11.21
C GLU A 64 -1.71 -19.00 -11.18
N THR A 65 -2.45 -18.89 -10.08
CA THR A 65 -3.76 -19.51 -9.90
C THR A 65 -4.90 -18.65 -10.43
N ASN A 66 -4.61 -17.45 -10.94
CA ASN A 66 -5.59 -16.47 -11.40
C ASN A 66 -6.72 -16.21 -10.40
N CYS A 67 -6.36 -15.98 -9.13
CA CYS A 67 -7.33 -15.85 -8.04
C CYS A 67 -7.33 -14.44 -7.45
N LEU A 68 -8.53 -13.90 -7.21
CA LEU A 68 -8.74 -12.68 -6.44
C LEU A 68 -9.25 -13.00 -5.05
N SER A 69 -8.74 -12.28 -4.06
CA SER A 69 -9.20 -12.35 -2.67
C SER A 69 -9.07 -10.98 -2.00
N ALA A 70 -9.81 -10.78 -0.92
CA ALA A 70 -9.73 -9.56 -0.13
C ALA A 70 -9.12 -9.84 1.24
N ILE A 71 -8.24 -8.95 1.68
CA ILE A 71 -7.61 -8.96 2.99
C ILE A 71 -8.02 -7.69 3.71
N HIS A 72 -8.55 -7.83 4.92
CA HIS A 72 -8.86 -6.68 5.76
C HIS A 72 -7.57 -6.15 6.38
N PRO A 73 -7.32 -4.83 6.37
CA PRO A 73 -6.19 -4.25 7.09
C PRO A 73 -6.35 -4.47 8.60
N PRO A 74 -5.30 -4.23 9.40
CA PRO A 74 -5.41 -4.27 10.86
C PRO A 74 -6.61 -3.42 11.34
N ARG A 75 -7.46 -3.98 12.21
CA ARG A 75 -8.57 -3.27 12.85
C ARG A 75 -8.05 -2.29 13.90
N THR A 76 -7.38 -1.24 13.45
CA THR A 76 -6.84 -0.18 14.30
C THR A 76 -7.35 1.16 13.78
N HIS A 77 -7.32 2.20 14.62
CA HIS A 77 -7.75 3.57 14.29
C HIS A 77 -6.81 4.26 13.28
N VAL A 78 -6.36 3.56 12.24
CA VAL A 78 -5.73 4.17 11.08
C VAL A 78 -6.85 4.87 10.33
N ASN A 79 -6.69 6.17 10.06
CA ASN A 79 -7.63 6.91 9.22
C ASN A 79 -7.87 6.11 7.94
N ILE A 80 -9.16 5.89 7.62
CA ILE A 80 -9.60 4.94 6.59
C ILE A 80 -8.87 5.23 5.27
N GLY A 81 -7.99 4.31 4.85
CA GLY A 81 -7.23 4.41 3.60
C GLY A 81 -5.86 5.10 3.66
N ASP A 82 -5.40 5.52 4.85
CA ASP A 82 -4.12 6.20 5.02
C ASP A 82 -2.99 5.25 5.45
N PHE A 83 -2.82 4.16 4.70
CA PHE A 83 -1.70 3.23 4.86
C PHE A 83 -0.97 2.95 3.55
N GLY A 84 0.32 2.66 3.64
CA GLY A 84 1.14 2.15 2.54
C GLY A 84 1.28 0.64 2.64
N LEU A 85 1.21 -0.05 1.50
CA LEU A 85 1.57 -1.46 1.39
C LEU A 85 3.08 -1.57 1.19
N LEU A 86 3.69 -2.57 1.80
CA LEU A 86 5.15 -2.74 1.80
C LEU A 86 5.53 -4.21 1.62
N SER A 87 6.66 -4.46 0.96
CA SER A 87 7.36 -5.73 1.10
C SER A 87 8.24 -5.70 2.35
N MET A 88 8.02 -6.63 3.27
CA MET A 88 8.83 -6.75 4.48
C MET A 88 10.14 -7.48 4.16
N GLY A 89 11.17 -7.29 4.99
CA GLY A 89 12.49 -7.91 4.77
C GLY A 89 12.49 -9.44 4.77
N ASP A 90 11.43 -10.07 5.30
CA ASP A 90 11.16 -11.50 5.26
C ASP A 90 10.34 -11.93 4.02
N GLY A 91 10.11 -11.03 3.06
CA GLY A 91 9.31 -11.28 1.86
C GLY A 91 7.82 -11.38 2.15
N LEU A 92 7.35 -10.93 3.31
CA LEU A 92 5.94 -10.96 3.68
C LEU A 92 5.24 -9.64 3.31
N LEU A 93 3.93 -9.73 3.10
CA LEU A 93 3.07 -8.56 2.99
C LEU A 93 3.15 -7.72 4.28
N GLY A 94 3.48 -6.45 4.11
CA GLY A 94 3.56 -5.45 5.16
C GLY A 94 2.61 -4.29 4.92
N LEU A 95 2.32 -3.58 6.01
CA LEU A 95 1.51 -2.37 6.00
C LEU A 95 2.12 -1.35 6.96
N ALA A 96 2.22 -0.10 6.54
CA ALA A 96 2.54 1.03 7.41
C ALA A 96 1.40 2.05 7.39
N GLY A 97 0.87 2.36 8.56
CA GLY A 97 -0.23 3.31 8.72
C GLY A 97 0.01 4.24 9.89
N ILE A 98 -0.75 5.31 9.97
CA ILE A 98 -0.62 6.30 11.04
C ILE A 98 -1.65 6.02 12.13
N MET A 99 -1.20 5.98 13.38
CA MET A 99 -2.06 5.88 14.55
C MET A 99 -1.60 6.90 15.59
N GLY A 100 -2.41 7.94 15.79
CA GLY A 100 -2.04 9.09 16.61
C GLY A 100 -0.81 9.80 16.04
N SER A 101 0.27 9.87 16.82
CA SER A 101 1.55 10.49 16.43
C SER A 101 2.60 9.47 15.95
N ARG A 102 2.20 8.22 15.66
CA ARG A 102 3.12 7.14 15.30
C ARG A 102 2.79 6.55 13.93
N ILE A 103 3.82 6.29 13.15
CA ILE A 103 3.79 5.34 12.05
C ILE A 103 3.91 3.95 12.68
N CYS A 104 2.90 3.13 12.48
CA CYS A 104 2.82 1.77 12.98
C CYS A 104 3.01 0.82 11.81
N MET A 105 3.83 -0.21 11.99
CA MET A 105 4.14 -1.20 10.98
C MET A 105 3.56 -2.55 11.38
N TRP A 106 2.91 -3.22 10.43
CA TRP A 106 2.38 -4.58 10.57
C TRP A 106 2.93 -5.48 9.48
N SER A 107 3.00 -6.76 9.79
CA SER A 107 3.38 -7.83 8.86
C SER A 107 2.32 -8.92 8.94
N MET A 108 1.87 -9.38 7.78
CA MET A 108 0.95 -10.50 7.63
C MET A 108 1.70 -11.80 7.88
N LYS A 109 1.28 -12.57 8.89
CA LYS A 109 1.86 -13.86 9.23
C LYS A 109 0.80 -14.94 9.27
N VAL A 110 1.18 -16.14 8.87
CA VAL A 110 0.38 -17.35 9.05
C VAL A 110 0.82 -18.02 10.35
N ASN A 111 -0.13 -18.31 11.23
CA ASN A 111 0.15 -19.03 12.47
C ASN A 111 0.31 -20.55 12.20
N PRO A 112 0.75 -21.35 13.19
CA PRO A 112 0.90 -22.80 13.02
C PRO A 112 -0.39 -23.53 12.62
N GLU A 113 -1.56 -22.97 12.93
CA GLU A 113 -2.87 -23.49 12.51
C GLU A 113 -3.26 -23.11 11.08
N GLY A 114 -2.39 -22.39 10.34
CA GLY A 114 -2.66 -21.97 8.96
C GLY A 114 -3.50 -20.69 8.84
N ILE A 115 -3.81 -20.01 9.95
CA ILE A 115 -4.61 -18.79 9.97
C ILE A 115 -3.72 -17.58 9.75
N ALA A 116 -4.03 -16.78 8.73
CA ALA A 116 -3.31 -15.56 8.44
C ALA A 116 -3.81 -14.38 9.29
N GLY A 117 -2.90 -13.61 9.88
CA GLY A 117 -3.22 -12.45 10.71
C GLY A 117 -2.12 -11.39 10.74
N TRP A 118 -2.52 -10.17 11.07
CA TRP A 118 -1.60 -9.03 11.19
C TRP A 118 -0.88 -9.02 12.53
N VAL A 119 0.44 -8.91 12.50
CA VAL A 119 1.28 -8.76 13.70
C VAL A 119 1.97 -7.40 13.68
N ARG A 120 1.78 -6.60 14.73
CA ARG A 120 2.48 -5.32 14.89
C ARG A 120 3.97 -5.57 15.10
N ARG A 121 4.80 -4.84 14.36
CA ARG A 121 6.26 -5.04 14.30
C ARG A 121 7.02 -3.93 14.99
N ARG A 122 6.75 -2.70 14.59
CA ARG A 122 7.55 -1.53 14.98
C ARG A 122 6.70 -0.27 14.89
N ASP A 123 7.00 0.67 15.76
CA ASP A 123 6.47 2.02 15.72
C ASP A 123 7.59 3.03 15.49
N ILE A 124 7.30 4.10 14.77
CA ILE A 124 8.18 5.25 14.54
C ILE A 124 7.38 6.50 14.86
N GLU A 125 7.88 7.36 15.74
CA GLU A 125 7.21 8.64 16.02
C GLU A 125 7.27 9.54 14.79
N ILE A 126 6.15 10.18 14.43
CA ILE A 126 6.08 11.14 13.32
C ILE A 126 6.77 12.46 13.71
N VAL A 127 6.58 12.89 14.96
CA VAL A 127 7.18 14.11 15.51
C VAL A 127 7.93 13.78 16.78
N THR A 128 9.23 14.05 16.79
CA THR A 128 10.03 14.12 18.01
C THR A 128 10.10 15.60 18.42
N GLY A 129 9.55 15.96 19.58
CA GLY A 129 9.86 17.24 20.22
C GLY A 129 8.95 18.44 19.95
N ILE A 130 7.70 18.27 19.49
CA ILE A 130 6.74 19.38 19.43
C ILE A 130 5.55 19.09 20.35
N PRO A 131 5.43 19.78 21.50
CA PRO A 131 4.25 19.68 22.34
C PRO A 131 3.09 20.38 21.61
N SER A 132 1.93 19.73 21.56
CA SER A 132 0.61 20.31 21.25
C SER A 132 0.05 20.26 19.82
N ILE A 133 0.76 19.84 18.76
CA ILE A 133 0.11 19.84 17.43
C ILE A 133 -0.60 18.50 17.16
N PRO A 134 -1.93 18.49 16.93
CA PRO A 134 -2.64 17.26 16.62
C PRO A 134 -2.14 16.69 15.29
N CYS A 135 -1.52 15.51 15.34
CA CYS A 135 -1.18 14.71 14.14
C CYS A 135 -2.44 14.18 13.40
N SER A 136 -3.63 14.70 13.70
CA SER A 136 -4.93 14.22 13.24
C SER A 136 -5.15 14.33 11.73
N LYS A 137 -4.21 14.94 11.00
CA LYS A 137 -4.23 15.07 9.53
C LYS A 137 -3.03 14.40 8.84
N ALA A 138 -2.19 13.67 9.57
CA ALA A 138 -1.07 12.98 8.94
C ALA A 138 -1.58 11.75 8.18
N ARG A 139 -1.17 11.61 6.91
CA ARG A 139 -1.65 10.56 6.00
C ARG A 139 -0.52 9.91 5.23
N VAL A 140 -0.50 8.58 5.17
CA VAL A 140 0.39 7.85 4.25
C VAL A 140 -0.24 7.84 2.87
N ILE A 141 0.41 8.46 1.89
CA ILE A 141 -0.15 8.62 0.54
C ILE A 141 0.54 7.76 -0.52
N ALA A 142 1.76 7.31 -0.24
CA ALA A 142 2.50 6.41 -1.12
C ALA A 142 3.53 5.59 -0.33
N SER A 143 3.91 4.46 -0.91
CA SER A 143 5.00 3.61 -0.46
C SER A 143 5.88 3.23 -1.65
N GLU A 144 7.15 3.00 -1.38
CA GLU A 144 8.10 2.45 -2.35
C GLU A 144 8.55 1.07 -1.88
N ASP A 145 8.39 0.11 -2.78
CA ASP A 145 8.68 -1.29 -2.55
C ASP A 145 10.18 -1.56 -2.77
N GLY A 146 10.84 -2.11 -1.76
CA GLY A 146 12.27 -2.48 -1.82
C GLY A 146 13.15 -1.65 -0.90
N MET A 147 12.89 -0.34 -0.76
CA MET A 147 13.65 0.49 0.19
C MET A 147 12.99 0.58 1.56
N GLY A 148 11.69 0.27 1.66
CA GLY A 148 10.92 0.45 2.89
C GLY A 148 10.72 1.94 3.17
N ILE A 149 10.38 2.70 2.14
CA ILE A 149 10.13 4.14 2.20
C ILE A 149 8.63 4.39 2.11
N ILE A 150 8.13 5.32 2.92
CA ILE A 150 6.76 5.85 2.78
C ILE A 150 6.78 7.36 2.64
N PHE A 151 5.71 7.88 2.04
CA PHE A 151 5.44 9.30 1.91
C PHE A 151 4.28 9.68 2.81
N VAL A 152 4.55 10.59 3.74
CA VAL A 152 3.61 11.08 4.75
C VAL A 152 3.35 12.55 4.51
N VAL A 153 2.09 12.88 4.25
CA VAL A 153 1.64 14.27 4.26
C VAL A 153 1.28 14.66 5.67
N THR A 154 1.69 15.83 6.09
CA THR A 154 1.33 16.47 7.36
C THR A 154 0.86 17.90 7.08
N TYR A 155 0.48 18.64 8.14
CA TYR A 155 0.12 20.05 8.02
C TYR A 155 1.32 20.97 7.70
N VAL A 156 2.58 20.50 7.81
CA VAL A 156 3.79 21.29 7.49
C VAL A 156 4.49 20.85 6.20
N GLY A 157 3.90 19.89 5.50
CA GLY A 157 4.40 19.41 4.22
C GLY A 157 4.50 17.91 4.09
N LEU A 158 5.11 17.52 2.97
CA LEU A 158 5.33 16.14 2.56
C LEU A 158 6.68 15.65 3.04
N PHE A 159 6.69 14.49 3.68
CA PHE A 159 7.89 13.85 4.18
C PHE A 159 8.09 12.48 3.55
N MET A 160 9.31 12.23 3.08
CA MET A 160 9.82 10.90 2.85
C MET A 160 10.31 10.34 4.20
N VAL A 161 9.87 9.13 4.56
CA VAL A 161 10.27 8.45 5.78
C VAL A 161 10.90 7.11 5.43
N ASP A 162 12.15 6.91 5.87
CA ASP A 162 12.82 5.62 5.83
C ASP A 162 12.38 4.80 7.05
N LEU A 163 11.68 3.70 6.82
CA LEU A 163 11.14 2.85 7.89
C LEU A 163 12.21 2.03 8.63
N LYS A 164 13.38 1.80 8.02
CA LYS A 164 14.49 1.10 8.67
C LYS A 164 15.18 2.02 9.66
N SER A 165 15.56 3.23 9.24
CA SER A 165 16.30 4.16 10.09
C SER A 165 15.41 5.11 10.91
N GLY A 166 14.14 5.25 10.55
CA GLY A 166 13.22 6.25 11.14
C GLY A 166 13.53 7.69 10.70
N ARG A 167 14.50 7.89 9.80
CA ARG A 167 14.85 9.21 9.29
C ARG A 167 13.74 9.77 8.42
N LYS A 168 13.51 11.07 8.56
CA LYS A 168 12.47 11.81 7.84
C LYS A 168 13.15 12.92 7.07
N ARG A 169 12.78 13.09 5.81
CA ARG A 169 13.25 14.17 4.95
C ARG A 169 12.04 14.87 4.37
N LYS A 170 11.95 16.19 4.57
CA LYS A 170 10.95 17.01 3.89
C LYS A 170 11.24 17.00 2.40
N VAL A 171 10.22 16.71 1.59
CA VAL A 171 10.30 16.65 0.13
C VAL A 171 9.60 17.86 -0.48
N ASP A 172 8.54 18.32 0.15
CA ASP A 172 7.74 19.45 -0.34
C ASP A 172 7.01 20.14 0.82
N ASP A 173 6.54 21.36 0.58
CA ASP A 173 5.73 22.16 1.51
C ASP A 173 4.29 21.62 1.63
N ASP A 174 3.47 22.27 2.45
CA ASP A 174 2.08 21.87 2.62
C ASP A 174 1.29 22.07 1.32
N GLY A 175 0.45 21.09 1.01
CA GLY A 175 -0.26 21.03 -0.27
C GLY A 175 -1.31 19.94 -0.28
N ASN A 176 -2.24 20.04 -1.22
CA ASN A 176 -3.28 19.03 -1.39
C ASN A 176 -2.81 17.88 -2.29
N TYR A 177 -2.07 16.94 -1.71
CA TYR A 177 -1.60 15.76 -2.42
C TYR A 177 -2.70 14.68 -2.45
N PHE A 178 -3.24 14.40 -3.64
CA PHE A 178 -4.19 13.31 -3.86
C PHE A 178 -3.49 11.95 -4.05
N SER A 179 -2.36 11.95 -4.76
CA SER A 179 -1.55 10.76 -4.99
C SER A 179 -0.11 11.15 -5.25
N ILE A 180 0.82 10.28 -4.85
CA ILE A 180 2.22 10.35 -5.23
C ILE A 180 2.61 8.97 -5.75
N SER A 181 3.30 8.94 -6.88
CA SER A 181 3.83 7.72 -7.49
C SER A 181 5.35 7.78 -7.43
N PRO A 182 5.98 7.25 -6.37
CA PRO A 182 7.43 7.16 -6.34
C PRO A 182 7.87 6.19 -7.43
N PHE A 183 8.91 6.58 -8.17
CA PHE A 183 9.58 5.70 -9.12
C PHE A 183 11.09 5.81 -8.90
N MET A 184 11.78 4.70 -9.03
CA MET A 184 13.24 4.66 -9.03
C MET A 184 13.72 4.54 -10.47
N SER A 185 14.72 5.33 -10.83
CA SER A 185 15.51 5.11 -12.03
C SER A 185 16.90 4.64 -11.61
N PHE A 186 17.49 3.74 -12.40
CA PHE A 186 18.86 3.32 -12.19
C PHE A 186 19.79 4.25 -12.96
N TYR A 187 20.79 4.80 -12.28
CA TYR A 187 21.87 5.49 -12.97
C TYR A 187 22.62 4.48 -13.83
N THR A 188 22.64 4.70 -15.15
CA THR A 188 23.48 3.94 -16.08
C THR A 188 24.73 4.78 -16.33
N PRO A 189 25.90 4.44 -15.77
CA PRO A 189 27.12 5.18 -16.06
C PRO A 189 27.40 5.09 -17.56
N GLY A 190 27.58 6.23 -18.23
CA GLY A 190 27.98 6.25 -19.63
C GLY A 190 29.33 5.54 -19.78
N GLN A 191 29.47 4.67 -20.78
CA GLN A 191 30.79 4.23 -21.22
C GLN A 191 31.54 5.48 -21.67
N ALA A 192 32.57 5.85 -20.91
CA ALA A 192 33.53 6.83 -21.37
C ALA A 192 34.21 6.25 -22.63
N ASN A 193 34.05 6.96 -23.76
CA ASN A 193 34.81 6.70 -24.98
C ASN A 193 36.29 7.02 -24.78
#